data_AF-R2Q5V6-F1
#
_entry.id   AF-R2Q5V6-F1
#
_cell.length_a   1.000
_cell.length_b   1.000
_cell.length_c   1.000
_cell.angle_alpha   90.00
_cell.angle_beta   90.00
_cell.angle_gamma   90.00
#
_symmetry.space_group_name_H-M   'P 1'
#
loop_
_entity.id
_entity.type
_entity.pdbx_description
1 polymer ?
#
loop_
_entity_poly.entity_id
_entity_poly.type
_entity_poly.pdbx_seq_one_letter_code
_entity_poly.pdbx_strand_id
1 'polypeptide(L)'
;MKKGIVLGLVIVAGLLVGCRRNNETPNSSTEETTVQSSSTQESSTASSQSSNQKSSESSESKPSSSSSASSSSSSSANSSEKSSEPAASTEPSSEPAGNTPNAAAELAAMHSELRLPTVTAPNQKALNIASALEVNHLSVLYYAMDQPLVMNHRQLNNETPFASYQITSYGSAAEAQAAVNYVVDQGGQAVDLGYNITGHMQGAAGSTYLNWQEGKWSLTVRGINSENQDPIPVAKEMVTYLEEGFLPVPKSVGQVTVDLGISGYQKAQVVWQEDETVYRVTHQDPVSALKTAVSVK
;
A
#
# COMPACT_ATOMS: atom_id res chain seq x y z
N MET A 1 2.77 41.21 -33.73
CA MET A 1 4.09 41.43 -34.37
C MET A 1 5.18 40.91 -33.45
N LYS A 2 6.08 40.06 -33.99
CA LYS A 2 7.47 39.78 -33.55
C LYS A 2 7.65 39.16 -32.14
N LYS A 3 8.42 38.09 -31.90
CA LYS A 3 9.36 37.28 -32.71
C LYS A 3 9.60 35.98 -31.92
N GLY A 4 9.63 34.85 -32.61
CA GLY A 4 10.12 33.59 -32.06
C GLY A 4 11.64 33.55 -31.99
N ILE A 5 12.17 32.66 -31.15
CA ILE A 5 13.54 32.18 -31.19
C ILE A 5 13.49 30.66 -31.03
N VAL A 6 13.83 29.97 -32.12
CA VAL A 6 14.18 28.55 -32.18
C VAL A 6 15.68 28.47 -31.97
N LEU A 7 16.16 27.64 -31.04
CA LEU A 7 17.58 27.38 -30.87
C LEU A 7 17.86 25.87 -30.87
N GLY A 8 18.30 25.38 -32.02
CA GLY A 8 19.61 24.74 -32.17
C GLY A 8 19.87 23.42 -31.44
N LEU A 9 19.56 22.33 -32.14
CA LEU A 9 20.01 20.96 -31.92
C LEU A 9 21.55 20.85 -32.03
N VAL A 10 22.23 20.25 -31.04
CA VAL A 10 23.62 19.78 -31.17
C VAL A 10 23.67 18.29 -30.82
N ILE A 11 23.76 17.45 -31.85
CA ILE A 11 24.04 16.02 -31.76
C ILE A 11 25.56 15.87 -31.73
N VAL A 12 26.11 15.31 -30.65
CA VAL A 12 27.49 14.82 -30.60
C VAL A 12 27.44 13.30 -30.70
N ALA A 13 27.86 12.78 -31.85
CA ALA A 13 28.05 11.35 -32.09
C ALA A 13 29.41 10.91 -31.51
N GLY A 14 29.40 10.05 -30.50
CA GLY A 14 30.57 9.37 -29.97
C GLY A 14 30.85 8.08 -30.74
N LEU A 15 32.04 7.99 -31.32
CA LEU A 15 32.53 6.87 -32.13
C LEU A 15 32.78 5.60 -31.28
N LEU A 16 32.27 4.48 -31.77
CA LEU A 16 32.63 3.12 -31.34
C LEU A 16 34.06 2.79 -31.76
N VAL A 17 34.92 2.44 -30.80
CA VAL A 17 36.19 1.75 -31.05
C VAL A 17 36.04 0.31 -30.60
N GLY A 18 35.87 -0.58 -31.59
CA GLY A 18 35.98 -2.02 -31.42
C GLY A 18 37.42 -2.47 -31.62
N CYS A 19 38.02 -3.10 -30.61
CA CYS A 19 39.23 -3.90 -30.78
C CYS A 19 38.82 -5.37 -30.92
N ARG A 20 39.00 -5.92 -32.13
CA ARG A 20 38.90 -7.34 -32.44
C ARG A 20 40.25 -7.79 -33.00
N ARG A 21 40.89 -8.75 -32.33
CA ARG A 21 41.99 -9.56 -32.90
C ARG A 21 41.88 -10.97 -32.33
N ASN A 22 41.49 -11.90 -33.18
CA ASN A 22 41.79 -13.33 -33.02
C ASN A 22 43.13 -13.57 -33.73
N ASN A 23 43.99 -14.44 -33.19
CA ASN A 23 44.28 -15.74 -33.81
C ASN A 23 45.19 -16.64 -32.92
N GLU A 24 44.92 -17.95 -33.01
CA GLU A 24 45.79 -19.13 -32.78
C GLU A 24 45.87 -19.81 -31.38
N THR A 25 45.05 -20.86 -31.23
CA THR A 25 45.30 -22.17 -30.55
C THR A 25 46.38 -22.98 -31.31
N PRO A 26 46.93 -24.17 -30.87
CA PRO A 26 46.31 -25.23 -30.04
C PRO A 26 47.22 -26.02 -29.05
N ASN A 27 46.62 -26.65 -28.03
CA ASN A 27 46.91 -28.02 -27.54
C ASN A 27 45.90 -28.36 -26.41
N SER A 28 45.01 -29.34 -26.55
CA SER A 28 45.13 -30.75 -26.10
C SER A 28 45.65 -30.87 -24.65
N SER A 29 44.96 -31.45 -23.67
CA SER A 29 44.26 -32.75 -23.68
C SER A 29 43.23 -32.89 -22.55
N THR A 30 42.26 -33.77 -22.82
CA THR A 30 41.29 -34.42 -21.94
C THR A 30 41.94 -35.17 -20.76
N GLU A 31 41.32 -35.13 -19.58
CA GLU A 31 41.09 -36.32 -18.72
C GLU A 31 40.10 -36.02 -17.58
N GLU A 32 39.16 -36.95 -17.38
CA GLU A 32 38.20 -37.06 -16.25
C GLU A 32 38.88 -37.64 -15.00
N THR A 33 38.09 -37.83 -13.91
CA THR A 33 38.33 -38.66 -12.69
C THR A 33 38.70 -37.82 -11.46
N THR A 34 38.17 -37.95 -10.22
CA THR A 34 37.13 -38.75 -9.56
C THR A 34 36.95 -38.20 -8.14
N VAL A 35 35.79 -38.49 -7.54
CA VAL A 35 35.42 -38.31 -6.12
C VAL A 35 36.41 -38.94 -5.13
N GLN A 36 36.70 -38.29 -3.99
CA GLN A 36 36.83 -39.02 -2.71
C GLN A 36 36.78 -38.13 -1.45
N SER A 37 36.00 -38.63 -0.49
CA SER A 37 35.82 -38.22 0.91
C SER A 37 37.06 -38.45 1.79
N SER A 38 37.15 -37.75 2.94
CA SER A 38 37.10 -38.32 4.31
C SER A 38 37.88 -37.52 5.37
N SER A 39 37.14 -37.00 6.36
CA SER A 39 37.30 -37.14 7.83
C SER A 39 38.59 -36.76 8.60
N THR A 40 38.32 -36.20 9.80
CA THR A 40 39.02 -36.32 11.12
C THR A 40 40.38 -35.62 11.29
N GLN A 41 40.80 -35.05 12.43
CA GLN A 41 40.28 -34.98 13.81
C GLN A 41 41.03 -33.91 14.64
N GLU A 42 40.37 -33.48 15.73
CA GLU A 42 40.86 -33.18 17.09
C GLU A 42 41.84 -32.03 17.43
N SER A 43 41.34 -31.14 18.30
CA SER A 43 41.73 -30.94 19.71
C SER A 43 43.19 -30.55 20.02
N SER A 44 43.51 -29.59 20.90
CA SER A 44 42.99 -29.47 22.27
C SER A 44 43.67 -28.27 22.98
N THR A 45 42.90 -27.61 23.87
CA THR A 45 43.23 -27.13 25.25
C THR A 45 44.49 -26.25 25.48
N ALA A 46 44.56 -25.30 26.42
CA ALA A 46 44.00 -25.29 27.77
C ALA A 46 44.17 -23.90 28.43
N SER A 47 43.19 -23.54 29.28
CA SER A 47 43.33 -22.96 30.65
C SER A 47 44.01 -21.58 30.83
N SER A 48 43.62 -20.69 31.76
CA SER A 48 43.21 -20.92 33.15
C SER A 48 42.66 -19.64 33.83
N GLN A 49 41.73 -19.84 34.77
CA GLN A 49 41.67 -19.30 36.15
C GLN A 49 41.21 -17.85 36.48
N SER A 50 40.02 -17.81 37.09
CA SER A 50 39.73 -17.50 38.51
C SER A 50 39.55 -16.07 39.06
N SER A 51 38.33 -15.90 39.61
CA SER A 51 37.97 -15.54 41.01
C SER A 51 37.81 -14.08 41.48
N ASN A 52 36.57 -13.82 41.94
CA ASN A 52 36.12 -13.23 43.22
C ASN A 52 36.32 -11.74 43.59
N GLN A 53 35.15 -11.12 43.78
CA GLN A 53 34.65 -10.40 44.98
C GLN A 53 35.04 -8.94 45.30
N LYS A 54 33.96 -8.13 45.32
CA LYS A 54 33.43 -7.36 46.48
C LYS A 54 33.85 -5.87 46.64
N SER A 55 32.84 -5.00 46.43
CA SER A 55 32.29 -3.85 47.22
C SER A 55 33.26 -2.83 47.86
N SER A 56 32.94 -1.54 48.07
CA SER A 56 31.68 -0.91 48.52
C SER A 56 31.76 0.65 48.45
N GLU A 57 30.61 1.28 48.78
CA GLU A 57 30.40 2.65 49.34
C GLU A 57 30.18 3.84 48.38
N SER A 58 29.18 4.72 48.54
CA SER A 58 28.08 4.82 49.53
C SER A 58 27.01 5.84 49.08
N SER A 59 25.89 5.80 49.80
CA SER A 59 24.52 6.29 49.59
C SER A 59 24.22 7.64 50.28
N GLU A 60 23.07 8.29 49.96
CA GLU A 60 22.18 8.87 51.00
C GLU A 60 20.70 9.13 50.56
N SER A 61 19.79 8.34 51.16
CA SER A 61 18.53 8.63 51.91
C SER A 61 17.45 9.70 51.53
N LYS A 62 16.21 9.18 51.26
CA LYS A 62 14.79 9.45 51.73
C LYS A 62 14.44 10.68 52.64
N PRO A 63 13.14 10.99 53.00
CA PRO A 63 11.78 10.40 52.73
C PRO A 63 10.62 11.44 52.46
N SER A 64 9.36 11.07 52.12
CA SER A 64 8.13 11.04 52.98
C SER A 64 6.88 11.23 52.06
N SER A 65 5.86 10.35 52.01
CA SER A 65 4.65 10.13 52.84
C SER A 65 3.35 10.88 52.41
N SER A 66 2.33 10.06 52.07
CA SER A 66 0.89 10.12 52.43
C SER A 66 -0.11 11.17 51.89
N SER A 67 -1.13 10.61 51.22
CA SER A 67 -2.59 10.68 51.52
C SER A 67 -3.47 11.87 51.10
N SER A 68 -4.46 11.53 50.25
CA SER A 68 -5.91 11.81 50.31
C SER A 68 -6.44 13.25 50.49
N ALA A 69 -7.36 13.67 49.61
CA ALA A 69 -8.78 13.86 49.96
C ALA A 69 -9.57 14.58 48.84
N SER A 70 -10.61 13.90 48.35
CA SER A 70 -11.98 14.37 48.06
C SER A 70 -12.27 15.86 47.85
N SER A 71 -13.08 16.21 46.84
CA SER A 71 -14.54 16.35 46.98
C SER A 71 -15.20 17.20 45.86
N SER A 72 -16.18 16.55 45.21
CA SER A 72 -17.54 17.00 44.87
C SER A 72 -17.89 18.36 44.23
N SER A 73 -18.86 18.22 43.31
CA SER A 73 -20.13 18.97 43.16
C SER A 73 -20.19 20.22 42.28
N SER A 74 -20.72 20.01 41.07
CA SER A 74 -21.97 20.57 40.50
C SER A 74 -22.27 22.07 40.65
N SER A 75 -22.59 22.75 39.54
CA SER A 75 -23.98 22.97 39.07
C SER A 75 -24.14 24.20 38.14
N SER A 76 -24.95 23.99 37.09
CA SER A 76 -26.00 24.87 36.54
C SER A 76 -25.71 26.18 35.80
N ALA A 77 -26.04 26.13 34.49
CA ALA A 77 -27.02 26.94 33.73
C ALA A 77 -27.01 28.48 33.79
N ASN A 78 -27.03 29.17 32.63
CA ASN A 78 -28.26 29.79 32.06
C ASN A 78 -28.06 30.46 30.67
N SER A 79 -28.92 30.08 29.72
CA SER A 79 -29.69 30.79 28.67
C SER A 79 -29.26 32.13 28.00
N SER A 80 -29.22 32.06 26.65
CA SER A 80 -30.01 32.82 25.63
C SER A 80 -29.93 34.36 25.46
N GLU A 81 -29.61 34.84 24.24
CA GLU A 81 -30.55 35.47 23.27
C GLU A 81 -29.88 36.13 22.01
N LYS A 82 -30.18 35.55 20.84
CA LYS A 82 -30.64 36.08 19.51
C LYS A 82 -30.37 37.54 19.05
N SER A 83 -29.87 37.72 17.80
CA SER A 83 -30.57 38.43 16.67
C SER A 83 -29.82 38.44 15.31
N SER A 84 -30.61 38.11 14.26
CA SER A 84 -30.65 38.23 12.77
C SER A 84 -29.67 39.16 11.99
N GLU A 85 -29.34 39.07 10.68
CA GLU A 85 -29.94 38.53 9.43
C GLU A 85 -28.94 38.67 8.20
N PRO A 86 -29.28 38.49 6.90
CA PRO A 86 -29.19 37.27 6.05
C PRO A 86 -28.15 37.32 4.88
N ALA A 87 -27.81 36.16 4.28
CA ALA A 87 -27.34 36.07 2.89
C ALA A 87 -27.65 34.68 2.26
N ALA A 88 -28.48 34.72 1.21
CA ALA A 88 -28.85 33.73 0.20
C ALA A 88 -28.28 32.29 0.28
N SER A 89 -29.16 31.34 0.59
CA SER A 89 -28.94 29.90 0.38
C SER A 89 -29.53 29.46 -0.96
N THR A 90 -28.71 28.82 -1.80
CA THR A 90 -29.18 27.89 -2.84
C THR A 90 -29.68 26.63 -2.15
N GLU A 91 -30.89 26.20 -2.48
CA GLU A 91 -31.62 25.13 -1.78
C GLU A 91 -30.89 23.78 -1.76
N PRO A 92 -30.85 23.08 -0.61
CA PRO A 92 -30.51 21.67 -0.54
C PRO A 92 -31.79 20.81 -0.72
N SER A 93 -31.71 19.86 -1.64
CA SER A 93 -32.74 18.83 -1.83
C SER A 93 -32.98 18.07 -0.52
N SER A 94 -34.23 18.13 -0.05
CA SER A 94 -34.71 17.48 1.18
C SER A 94 -35.18 16.04 0.92
N GLU A 95 -35.00 15.18 1.92
CA GLU A 95 -35.25 13.74 1.93
C GLU A 95 -36.72 13.31 1.73
N PRO A 96 -36.98 12.09 1.21
CA PRO A 96 -38.18 11.34 1.52
C PRO A 96 -38.00 10.51 2.80
N ALA A 97 -38.84 10.78 3.81
CA ALA A 97 -38.90 10.03 5.06
C ALA A 97 -39.40 8.59 4.84
N GLY A 98 -38.62 7.59 5.28
CA GLY A 98 -39.05 6.19 5.40
C GLY A 98 -37.99 5.13 5.12
N ASN A 99 -36.91 5.46 4.41
CA ASN A 99 -35.85 4.52 4.06
C ASN A 99 -34.52 4.95 4.71
N THR A 100 -33.86 4.05 5.43
CA THR A 100 -32.48 4.26 5.88
C THR A 100 -31.60 4.54 4.64
N PRO A 101 -30.81 5.64 4.62
CA PRO A 101 -29.94 5.94 3.49
C PRO A 101 -29.04 4.77 3.14
N ASN A 102 -28.87 4.51 1.84
CA ASN A 102 -28.02 3.43 1.34
C ASN A 102 -27.17 3.94 0.17
N ALA A 103 -26.06 4.58 0.51
CA ALA A 103 -25.15 5.18 -0.45
C ALA A 103 -24.60 4.18 -1.48
N ALA A 104 -24.46 2.89 -1.13
CA ALA A 104 -24.02 1.86 -2.08
C ALA A 104 -25.08 1.54 -3.15
N ALA A 105 -26.35 1.47 -2.75
CA ALA A 105 -27.45 1.30 -3.70
C ALA A 105 -27.62 2.53 -4.60
N GLU A 106 -27.45 3.73 -4.04
CA GLU A 106 -27.47 4.99 -4.79
C GLU A 106 -26.34 5.04 -5.83
N LEU A 107 -25.10 4.69 -5.45
CA LEU A 107 -23.95 4.61 -6.36
C LEU A 107 -24.22 3.64 -7.52
N ALA A 108 -24.72 2.44 -7.21
CA ALA A 108 -25.02 1.42 -8.22
C ALA A 108 -26.16 1.85 -9.17
N ALA A 109 -27.15 2.60 -8.66
CA ALA A 109 -28.23 3.14 -9.48
C ALA A 109 -27.76 4.26 -10.41
N MET A 110 -26.80 5.10 -9.99
CA MET A 110 -26.26 6.18 -10.82
C MET A 110 -25.27 5.68 -11.89
N HIS A 111 -24.61 4.55 -11.67
CA HIS A 111 -23.55 4.03 -12.53
C HIS A 111 -23.76 2.56 -12.88
N SER A 112 -24.97 2.23 -13.33
CA SER A 112 -25.37 0.84 -13.64
C SER A 112 -24.56 0.17 -14.76
N GLU A 113 -23.91 0.98 -15.60
CA GLU A 113 -23.07 0.58 -16.71
C GLU A 113 -21.61 0.33 -16.31
N LEU A 114 -21.20 0.79 -15.13
CA LEU A 114 -19.83 0.67 -14.66
C LEU A 114 -19.67 -0.55 -13.76
N ARG A 115 -18.51 -1.20 -13.87
CA ARG A 115 -18.14 -2.29 -12.97
C ARG A 115 -17.76 -1.69 -11.63
N LEU A 116 -18.51 -2.00 -10.57
CA LEU A 116 -18.29 -1.44 -9.25
C LEU A 116 -17.88 -2.55 -8.27
N PRO A 117 -16.96 -2.28 -7.33
CA PRO A 117 -16.63 -3.22 -6.29
C PRO A 117 -17.73 -3.27 -5.23
N THR A 118 -17.82 -4.41 -4.55
CA THR A 118 -18.47 -4.50 -3.24
C THR A 118 -17.48 -4.12 -2.15
N VAL A 119 -17.82 -3.08 -1.38
CA VAL A 119 -17.02 -2.57 -0.25
C VAL A 119 -17.85 -2.66 1.03
N THR A 120 -17.24 -3.10 2.13
CA THR A 120 -17.87 -3.18 3.44
C THR A 120 -17.15 -2.25 4.41
N ALA A 121 -17.89 -1.46 5.18
CA ALA A 121 -17.28 -0.59 6.18
C ALA A 121 -16.67 -1.42 7.33
N PRO A 122 -15.45 -1.08 7.80
CA PRO A 122 -14.83 -1.73 8.95
C PRO A 122 -15.60 -1.44 10.26
N ASN A 123 -15.33 -2.25 11.29
CA ASN A 123 -15.77 -2.02 12.67
C ASN A 123 -17.30 -1.88 12.86
N GLN A 124 -18.09 -2.57 12.04
CA GLN A 124 -19.56 -2.54 12.10
C GLN A 124 -20.17 -1.12 11.94
N LYS A 125 -19.42 -0.19 11.34
CA LYS A 125 -19.89 1.15 11.02
C LYS A 125 -20.78 1.16 9.77
N ALA A 126 -21.52 2.23 9.57
CA ALA A 126 -22.26 2.49 8.35
C ALA A 126 -21.30 2.87 7.21
N LEU A 127 -21.57 2.33 6.02
CA LEU A 127 -20.86 2.67 4.79
C LEU A 127 -21.45 3.94 4.19
N ASN A 128 -20.59 4.94 3.99
CA ASN A 128 -20.94 6.21 3.37
C ASN A 128 -20.04 6.44 2.15
N ILE A 129 -20.57 7.10 1.13
CA ILE A 129 -19.90 7.21 -0.17
C ILE A 129 -19.97 8.65 -0.69
N ALA A 130 -18.84 9.14 -1.18
CA ALA A 130 -18.80 10.26 -2.10
C ALA A 130 -18.30 9.78 -3.47
N SER A 131 -18.93 10.21 -4.56
CA SER A 131 -18.43 10.00 -5.92
C SER A 131 -18.43 11.27 -6.75
N ALA A 132 -17.49 11.32 -7.68
CA ALA A 132 -17.42 12.32 -8.73
C ALA A 132 -17.15 11.61 -10.07
N LEU A 133 -17.96 11.94 -11.08
CA LEU A 133 -17.78 11.47 -12.45
C LEU A 133 -17.40 12.63 -13.35
N GLU A 134 -16.25 12.51 -13.97
CA GLU A 134 -15.75 13.37 -15.04
C GLU A 134 -15.74 12.58 -16.37
N VAL A 135 -15.43 13.26 -17.49
CA VAL A 135 -15.57 12.70 -18.85
C VAL A 135 -14.94 11.31 -19.02
N ASN A 136 -13.76 11.08 -18.43
CA ASN A 136 -13.01 9.82 -18.54
C ASN A 136 -12.53 9.29 -17.17
N HIS A 137 -13.10 9.79 -16.07
CA HIS A 137 -12.62 9.47 -14.73
C HIS A 137 -13.78 9.40 -13.73
N LEU A 138 -13.94 8.25 -13.11
CA LEU A 138 -14.77 8.08 -11.91
C LEU A 138 -13.85 8.01 -10.70
N SER A 139 -14.18 8.75 -9.64
CA SER A 139 -13.58 8.60 -8.32
C SER A 139 -14.66 8.36 -7.28
N VAL A 140 -14.48 7.30 -6.48
CA VAL A 140 -15.37 6.93 -5.37
C VAL A 140 -14.54 6.85 -4.10
N LEU A 141 -14.97 7.56 -3.05
CA LEU A 141 -14.38 7.53 -1.71
C LEU A 141 -15.35 6.86 -0.74
N TYR A 142 -14.84 5.93 0.06
CA TYR A 142 -15.62 5.17 1.03
C TYR A 142 -15.25 5.58 2.46
N TYR A 143 -16.28 5.85 3.26
CA TYR A 143 -16.16 6.33 4.63
C TYR A 143 -16.90 5.38 5.59
N ALA A 144 -16.34 5.19 6.77
CA ALA A 144 -16.93 4.37 7.83
C ALA A 144 -17.36 5.29 8.96
N MET A 145 -18.66 5.46 9.16
CA MET A 145 -19.22 6.39 10.16
C MET A 145 -20.29 5.72 11.02
N ASP A 146 -20.67 6.33 12.14
CA ASP A 146 -21.67 5.74 13.04
C ASP A 146 -23.10 5.82 12.49
N GLN A 147 -23.37 6.76 11.57
CA GLN A 147 -24.67 6.95 10.96
C GLN A 147 -24.58 6.78 9.43
N PRO A 148 -25.59 6.15 8.81
CA PRO A 148 -25.73 6.14 7.36
C PRO A 148 -26.20 7.51 6.88
N LEU A 149 -25.57 7.99 5.82
CA LEU A 149 -25.86 9.25 5.15
C LEU A 149 -26.20 8.94 3.70
N VAL A 150 -26.96 9.85 3.09
CA VAL A 150 -27.14 9.85 1.64
C VAL A 150 -25.80 10.05 0.92
N MET A 151 -25.74 9.60 -0.32
CA MET A 151 -24.53 9.74 -1.12
C MET A 151 -24.13 11.22 -1.28
N ASN A 152 -22.82 11.49 -1.32
CA ASN A 152 -22.27 12.85 -1.46
C ASN A 152 -22.68 13.84 -0.36
N HIS A 153 -23.07 13.35 0.82
CA HIS A 153 -23.42 14.22 1.94
C HIS A 153 -22.24 15.13 2.34
N ARG A 154 -22.50 16.42 2.60
CA ARG A 154 -21.46 17.44 2.86
C ARG A 154 -20.57 17.15 4.07
N GLN A 155 -21.07 16.39 5.03
CA GLN A 155 -20.29 15.99 6.22
C GLN A 155 -19.03 15.20 5.85
N LEU A 156 -19.06 14.46 4.73
CA LEU A 156 -17.92 13.66 4.25
C LEU A 156 -16.69 14.51 3.92
N ASN A 157 -16.86 15.81 3.65
CA ASN A 157 -15.74 16.71 3.37
C ASN A 157 -14.80 16.92 4.56
N ASN A 158 -15.23 16.56 5.77
CA ASN A 158 -14.43 16.66 7.00
C ASN A 158 -13.99 15.28 7.52
N GLU A 159 -14.25 14.21 6.76
CA GLU A 159 -13.95 12.85 7.16
C GLU A 159 -12.78 12.29 6.35
N THR A 160 -12.13 11.26 6.88
CA THR A 160 -11.05 10.55 6.15
C THR A 160 -11.60 9.25 5.59
N PRO A 161 -11.48 9.00 4.28
CA PRO A 161 -11.91 7.75 3.71
C PRO A 161 -10.99 6.60 4.15
N PHE A 162 -11.54 5.40 4.26
CA PHE A 162 -10.77 4.19 4.54
C PHE A 162 -10.41 3.41 3.27
N ALA A 163 -11.10 3.70 2.17
CA ALA A 163 -10.86 3.12 0.85
C ALA A 163 -11.24 4.09 -0.28
N SER A 164 -10.72 3.84 -1.47
CA SER A 164 -11.17 4.47 -2.71
C SER A 164 -11.22 3.48 -3.86
N TYR A 165 -12.05 3.80 -4.85
CA TYR A 165 -12.09 3.12 -6.13
C TYR A 165 -12.13 4.14 -7.25
N GLN A 166 -11.32 3.92 -8.27
CA GLN A 166 -11.22 4.79 -9.43
C GLN A 166 -11.24 3.99 -10.73
N ILE A 167 -11.89 4.55 -11.74
CA ILE A 167 -11.90 4.07 -13.11
C ILE A 167 -11.38 5.22 -13.97
N THR A 168 -10.40 4.97 -14.83
CA THR A 168 -9.87 5.98 -15.76
C THR A 168 -9.72 5.40 -17.15
N SER A 169 -10.32 6.06 -18.14
CA SER A 169 -10.17 5.69 -19.55
C SER A 169 -9.06 6.52 -20.21
N TYR A 170 -8.16 5.82 -20.90
CA TYR A 170 -7.02 6.41 -21.62
C TYR A 170 -7.27 6.43 -23.13
N GLY A 171 -6.41 7.13 -23.88
CA GLY A 171 -6.50 7.19 -25.33
C GLY A 171 -6.06 5.89 -26.02
N SER A 172 -5.34 5.02 -25.33
CA SER A 172 -4.92 3.72 -25.84
C SER A 172 -4.59 2.72 -24.73
N ALA A 173 -4.59 1.42 -25.08
CA ALA A 173 -4.17 0.36 -24.17
C ALA A 173 -2.71 0.49 -23.71
N ALA A 174 -1.84 1.09 -24.53
CA ALA A 174 -0.44 1.34 -24.16
C ALA A 174 -0.33 2.43 -23.07
N GLU A 175 -1.13 3.50 -23.17
CA GLU A 175 -1.22 4.52 -22.13
C GLU A 175 -1.80 3.96 -20.83
N ALA A 176 -2.86 3.17 -20.92
CA ALA A 176 -3.46 2.48 -19.77
C ALA A 176 -2.45 1.54 -19.10
N GLN A 177 -1.71 0.74 -19.88
CA GLN A 177 -0.65 -0.13 -19.39
C GLN A 177 0.46 0.66 -18.67
N ALA A 178 0.90 1.80 -19.22
CA ALA A 178 1.90 2.63 -18.59
C ALA A 178 1.42 3.18 -17.24
N ALA A 179 0.15 3.58 -17.14
CA ALA A 179 -0.45 4.11 -15.92
C ALA A 179 -0.60 3.08 -14.78
N VAL A 180 -0.48 1.78 -15.06
CA VAL A 180 -0.41 0.74 -14.01
C VAL A 180 0.89 0.86 -13.20
N ASN A 181 1.95 1.44 -13.77
CA ASN A 181 3.28 1.51 -13.15
C ASN A 181 3.80 0.13 -12.70
N TYR A 182 3.67 -0.85 -13.60
CA TYR A 182 4.12 -2.21 -13.36
C TYR A 182 5.63 -2.27 -13.13
N VAL A 183 6.05 -2.78 -11.98
CA VAL A 183 7.46 -2.96 -11.62
C VAL A 183 7.70 -4.39 -11.22
N VAL A 184 8.73 -5.02 -11.76
CA VAL A 184 9.15 -6.38 -11.38
C VAL A 184 10.58 -6.32 -10.90
N ASP A 185 10.80 -6.82 -9.69
CA ASP A 185 12.12 -6.99 -9.13
C ASP A 185 12.19 -8.35 -8.44
N GLN A 186 13.02 -9.24 -8.98
CA GLN A 186 13.30 -10.56 -8.41
C GLN A 186 14.71 -10.61 -7.80
N GLY A 187 15.34 -9.45 -7.59
CA GLY A 187 16.63 -9.32 -6.93
C GLY A 187 16.54 -9.44 -5.41
N GLY A 188 17.66 -9.77 -4.78
CA GLY A 188 17.76 -9.82 -3.32
C GLY A 188 17.66 -11.24 -2.74
N GLN A 189 17.38 -11.31 -1.44
CA GLN A 189 17.30 -12.56 -0.69
C GLN A 189 15.94 -13.24 -0.88
N ALA A 190 15.96 -14.54 -1.17
CA ALA A 190 14.73 -15.32 -1.29
C ALA A 190 14.05 -15.49 0.08
N VAL A 191 12.72 -15.37 0.10
CA VAL A 191 11.88 -15.50 1.28
C VAL A 191 10.71 -16.42 0.93
N ASP A 192 10.50 -17.45 1.74
CA ASP A 192 9.33 -18.32 1.59
C ASP A 192 8.07 -17.60 2.13
N LEU A 193 7.11 -17.36 1.23
CA LEU A 193 5.82 -16.75 1.53
C LEU A 193 4.72 -17.80 1.81
N GLY A 194 5.04 -19.09 1.73
CA GLY A 194 4.08 -20.18 1.77
C GLY A 194 3.53 -20.50 0.39
N TYR A 195 2.72 -21.57 0.29
CA TYR A 195 2.00 -21.96 -0.94
C TYR A 195 2.90 -22.10 -2.19
N ASN A 196 4.17 -22.47 -2.00
CA ASN A 196 5.17 -22.56 -3.08
C ASN A 196 5.43 -21.20 -3.78
N ILE A 197 5.16 -20.09 -3.08
CA ILE A 197 5.45 -18.73 -3.53
C ILE A 197 6.73 -18.26 -2.85
N THR A 198 7.70 -17.86 -3.67
CA THR A 198 8.96 -17.26 -3.23
C THR A 198 8.93 -15.76 -3.50
N GLY A 199 9.11 -14.98 -2.43
CA GLY A 199 9.36 -13.54 -2.52
C GLY A 199 10.85 -13.22 -2.53
N HIS A 200 11.17 -12.01 -2.96
CA HIS A 200 12.52 -11.49 -3.09
C HIS A 200 12.65 -10.19 -2.30
N MET A 201 13.50 -10.22 -1.27
CA MET A 201 13.67 -9.12 -0.33
C MET A 201 14.97 -8.36 -0.58
N GLN A 202 14.88 -7.05 -0.71
CA GLN A 202 16.04 -6.18 -0.91
C GLN A 202 15.90 -4.85 -0.14
N GLY A 203 17.02 -4.40 0.42
CA GLY A 203 17.12 -3.08 1.05
C GLY A 203 17.52 -2.00 0.04
N ALA A 204 16.84 -0.85 0.08
CA ALA A 204 17.21 0.35 -0.69
C ALA A 204 16.75 1.62 0.02
N ALA A 205 17.60 2.65 0.06
CA ALA A 205 17.27 4.01 0.55
C ALA A 205 16.57 4.07 1.93
N GLY A 206 16.98 3.22 2.89
CA GLY A 206 16.37 3.19 4.23
C GLY A 206 15.05 2.43 4.31
N SER A 207 14.65 1.75 3.24
CA SER A 207 13.49 0.85 3.19
C SER A 207 13.90 -0.57 2.84
N THR A 208 13.05 -1.52 3.19
CA THR A 208 13.12 -2.90 2.73
C THR A 208 11.92 -3.16 1.84
N TYR A 209 12.16 -3.73 0.66
CA TYR A 209 11.16 -4.09 -0.32
C TYR A 209 11.10 -5.61 -0.40
N LEU A 210 9.89 -6.17 -0.34
CA LEU A 210 9.61 -7.56 -0.60
C LEU A 210 8.72 -7.65 -1.82
N ASN A 211 9.23 -8.28 -2.88
CA ASN A 211 8.58 -8.38 -4.17
C ASN A 211 8.28 -9.83 -4.51
N TRP A 212 7.15 -10.10 -5.16
CA TRP A 212 6.87 -11.38 -5.80
C TRP A 212 5.93 -11.19 -6.98
N GLN A 213 5.74 -12.24 -7.77
CA GLN A 213 4.87 -12.21 -8.93
C GLN A 213 3.90 -13.38 -8.92
N GLU A 214 2.67 -13.10 -9.36
CA GLU A 214 1.62 -14.09 -9.54
C GLU A 214 0.95 -13.86 -10.90
N GLY A 215 1.29 -14.69 -11.89
CA GLY A 215 0.81 -14.51 -13.26
C GLY A 215 1.22 -13.16 -13.87
N LYS A 216 0.23 -12.31 -14.18
CA LYS A 216 0.43 -10.96 -14.73
C LYS A 216 0.52 -9.87 -13.64
N TRP A 217 0.45 -10.27 -12.38
CA TRP A 217 0.53 -9.37 -11.24
C TRP A 217 1.95 -9.30 -10.71
N SER A 218 2.40 -8.09 -10.41
CA SER A 218 3.55 -7.85 -9.55
C SER A 218 3.08 -7.28 -8.23
N LEU A 219 3.66 -7.75 -7.14
CA LEU A 219 3.27 -7.40 -5.79
C LEU A 219 4.50 -6.94 -5.01
N THR A 220 4.36 -5.82 -4.30
CA THR A 220 5.43 -5.22 -3.52
C THR A 220 4.91 -4.79 -2.15
N VAL A 221 5.62 -5.18 -1.10
CA VAL A 221 5.43 -4.64 0.25
C VAL A 221 6.71 -3.90 0.66
N ARG A 222 6.59 -2.62 0.98
CA ARG A 222 7.68 -1.77 1.47
C ARG A 222 7.55 -1.55 2.97
N GLY A 223 8.62 -1.82 3.71
CA GLY A 223 8.79 -1.46 5.12
C GLY A 223 9.85 -0.37 5.32
N ILE A 224 9.63 0.51 6.31
CA ILE A 224 10.60 1.53 6.73
C ILE A 224 11.54 0.97 7.82
N ASN A 225 12.83 0.94 7.52
CA ASN A 225 13.82 0.28 8.40
C ASN A 225 13.98 0.99 9.75
N SER A 226 13.94 2.33 9.76
CA SER A 226 14.03 3.12 11.00
C SER A 226 12.82 2.94 11.93
N GLU A 227 11.69 2.46 11.40
CA GLU A 227 10.47 2.18 12.15
C GLU A 227 10.33 0.68 12.48
N ASN A 228 11.33 -0.15 12.15
CA ASN A 228 11.32 -1.60 12.34
C ASN A 228 10.10 -2.28 11.69
N GLN A 229 9.65 -1.78 10.53
CA GLN A 229 8.52 -2.35 9.82
C GLN A 229 8.99 -3.54 8.97
N ASP A 230 8.47 -4.73 9.27
CA ASP A 230 8.75 -5.96 8.53
C ASP A 230 7.69 -6.21 7.45
N PRO A 231 8.07 -6.32 6.15
CA PRO A 231 7.13 -6.61 5.08
C PRO A 231 6.66 -8.08 5.02
N ILE A 232 7.36 -9.03 5.65
CA ILE A 232 7.07 -10.47 5.51
C ILE A 232 5.66 -10.85 6.01
N PRO A 233 5.22 -10.45 7.22
CA PRO A 233 3.91 -10.89 7.72
C PRO A 233 2.77 -10.44 6.82
N VAL A 234 2.82 -9.21 6.33
CA VAL A 234 1.80 -8.64 5.44
C VAL A 234 1.79 -9.36 4.09
N ALA A 235 2.97 -9.66 3.52
CA ALA A 235 3.05 -10.43 2.28
C ALA A 235 2.45 -11.84 2.43
N LYS A 236 2.71 -12.52 3.56
CA LYS A 236 2.12 -13.84 3.84
C LYS A 236 0.60 -13.79 3.99
N GLU A 237 0.05 -12.77 4.63
CA GLU A 237 -1.41 -12.58 4.71
C GLU A 237 -2.03 -12.35 3.33
N MET A 238 -1.38 -11.56 2.48
CA MET A 238 -1.82 -11.33 1.11
C MET A 238 -1.80 -12.61 0.28
N VAL A 239 -0.67 -13.33 0.30
CA VAL A 239 -0.54 -14.63 -0.39
C VAL A 239 -1.62 -15.61 0.08
N THR A 240 -1.79 -15.75 1.40
CA THR A 240 -2.83 -16.62 1.99
C THR A 240 -4.23 -16.29 1.46
N TYR A 241 -4.56 -15.01 1.32
CA TYR A 241 -5.85 -14.61 0.74
C TYR A 241 -5.95 -14.94 -0.75
N LEU A 242 -4.88 -14.72 -1.53
CA LEU A 242 -4.87 -14.91 -2.99
C LEU A 242 -4.99 -16.37 -3.43
N GLU A 243 -4.71 -17.33 -2.55
CA GLU A 243 -4.98 -18.76 -2.78
C GLU A 243 -6.47 -19.06 -2.95
N GLU A 244 -7.35 -18.24 -2.36
CA GLU A 244 -8.81 -18.36 -2.48
C GLU A 244 -9.43 -17.22 -3.32
N GLY A 245 -8.82 -16.04 -3.28
CA GLY A 245 -9.28 -14.83 -3.94
C GLY A 245 -8.55 -14.52 -5.24
N PHE A 246 -9.21 -14.74 -6.37
CA PHE A 246 -8.61 -14.46 -7.68
C PHE A 246 -8.75 -13.00 -8.07
N LEU A 247 -7.63 -12.28 -8.13
CA LEU A 247 -7.61 -10.93 -8.69
C LEU A 247 -8.17 -10.92 -10.11
N PRO A 248 -8.83 -9.81 -10.54
CA PRO A 248 -9.24 -9.65 -11.92
C PRO A 248 -8.07 -9.90 -12.86
N VAL A 249 -8.29 -10.64 -13.94
CA VAL A 249 -7.22 -10.98 -14.89
C VAL A 249 -6.93 -9.75 -15.74
N PRO A 250 -5.76 -9.08 -15.58
CA PRO A 250 -5.44 -7.94 -16.42
C PRO A 250 -5.22 -8.37 -17.87
N LYS A 251 -5.55 -7.49 -18.82
CA LYS A 251 -5.21 -7.74 -20.22
C LYS A 251 -3.70 -7.87 -20.45
N SER A 252 -2.90 -6.95 -19.92
CA SER A 252 -1.43 -6.95 -19.96
C SER A 252 -0.80 -7.10 -18.57
N VAL A 253 -0.98 -6.13 -17.68
CA VAL A 253 -0.29 -6.06 -16.38
C VAL A 253 -1.19 -5.58 -15.25
N GLY A 254 -0.85 -5.99 -14.02
CA GLY A 254 -1.42 -5.48 -12.78
C GLY A 254 -0.33 -5.28 -11.71
N GLN A 255 -0.50 -4.29 -10.85
CA GLN A 255 0.42 -3.94 -9.78
C GLN A 255 -0.32 -3.88 -8.44
N VAL A 256 0.21 -4.55 -7.43
CA VAL A 256 -0.16 -4.37 -6.03
C VAL A 256 1.01 -3.73 -5.29
N THR A 257 0.72 -2.68 -4.54
CA THR A 257 1.73 -2.01 -3.71
C THR A 257 1.16 -1.80 -2.32
N VAL A 258 1.95 -2.16 -1.31
CA VAL A 258 1.68 -1.84 0.09
C VAL A 258 2.87 -1.07 0.64
N ASP A 259 2.65 0.14 1.13
CA ASP A 259 3.66 0.95 1.80
C ASP A 259 3.32 1.04 3.29
N LEU A 260 4.06 0.31 4.13
CA LEU A 260 3.85 0.30 5.57
C LEU A 260 4.20 1.64 6.24
N GLY A 261 4.98 2.50 5.56
CA GLY A 261 5.28 3.86 6.01
C GLY A 261 4.14 4.85 5.76
N ILE A 262 3.11 4.46 5.01
CA ILE A 262 1.93 5.28 4.74
C ILE A 262 0.76 4.82 5.61
N SER A 263 0.04 5.78 6.17
CA SER A 263 -1.20 5.55 6.91
C SER A 263 -2.43 5.92 6.08
N GLY A 264 -3.60 5.47 6.52
CA GLY A 264 -4.87 5.72 5.84
C GLY A 264 -5.03 4.93 4.55
N TYR A 265 -6.04 5.31 3.76
CA TYR A 265 -6.49 4.54 2.60
C TYR A 265 -5.47 4.41 1.46
N GLN A 266 -4.38 5.18 1.46
CA GLN A 266 -3.32 5.10 0.47
C GLN A 266 -2.27 4.02 0.76
N LYS A 267 -2.33 3.39 1.94
CA LYS A 267 -1.38 2.35 2.39
C LYS A 267 -1.27 1.20 1.40
N ALA A 268 -2.40 0.66 0.95
CA ALA A 268 -2.46 -0.42 -0.01
C ALA A 268 -3.14 0.05 -1.29
N GLN A 269 -2.59 -0.38 -2.43
CA GLN A 269 -3.07 -0.02 -3.75
C GLN A 269 -3.03 -1.24 -4.67
N VAL A 270 -4.13 -1.47 -5.39
CA VAL A 270 -4.27 -2.52 -6.41
C VAL A 270 -4.67 -1.83 -7.70
N VAL A 271 -3.84 -1.95 -8.73
CA VAL A 271 -4.02 -1.28 -10.02
C VAL A 271 -3.94 -2.31 -11.13
N TRP A 272 -4.92 -2.31 -12.02
CA TRP A 272 -4.85 -3.13 -13.23
C TRP A 272 -5.49 -2.39 -14.38
N GLN A 273 -5.11 -2.80 -15.60
CA GLN A 273 -5.84 -2.36 -16.77
C GLN A 273 -6.72 -3.47 -17.35
N GLU A 274 -7.73 -3.05 -18.08
CA GLU A 274 -8.45 -3.83 -19.08
C GLU A 274 -8.62 -2.95 -20.32
N ASP A 275 -7.92 -3.29 -21.40
CA ASP A 275 -7.85 -2.52 -22.64
C ASP A 275 -7.41 -1.06 -22.38
N GLU A 276 -8.19 -0.05 -22.76
CA GLU A 276 -7.87 1.37 -22.49
C GLU A 276 -8.23 1.84 -21.07
N THR A 277 -8.79 0.97 -20.22
CA THR A 277 -9.31 1.36 -18.91
C THR A 277 -8.37 0.90 -17.79
N VAL A 278 -8.07 1.79 -16.84
CA VAL A 278 -7.35 1.47 -15.61
C VAL A 278 -8.31 1.52 -14.43
N TYR A 279 -8.27 0.46 -13.64
CA TYR A 279 -8.93 0.36 -12.36
C TYR A 279 -7.91 0.53 -11.25
N ARG A 280 -8.27 1.30 -10.23
CA ARG A 280 -7.44 1.51 -9.05
C ARG A 280 -8.28 1.38 -7.81
N VAL A 281 -7.90 0.44 -6.95
CA VAL A 281 -8.41 0.33 -5.58
C VAL A 281 -7.32 0.82 -4.66
N THR A 282 -7.69 1.59 -3.64
CA THR A 282 -6.80 1.87 -2.51
C THR A 282 -7.52 1.56 -1.21
N HIS A 283 -6.83 1.01 -0.22
CA HIS A 283 -7.42 0.69 1.08
C HIS A 283 -6.40 0.87 2.20
N GLN A 284 -6.89 1.15 3.41
CA GLN A 284 -6.05 1.22 4.62
C GLN A 284 -5.57 -0.16 5.11
N ASP A 285 -6.07 -1.23 4.49
CA ASP A 285 -5.86 -2.62 4.87
C ASP A 285 -5.51 -3.41 3.60
N PRO A 286 -4.33 -4.04 3.51
CA PRO A 286 -3.87 -4.71 2.30
C PRO A 286 -4.80 -5.83 1.81
N VAL A 287 -5.25 -6.70 2.69
CA VAL A 287 -6.11 -7.83 2.32
C VAL A 287 -7.48 -7.32 1.86
N SER A 288 -7.99 -6.26 2.48
CA SER A 288 -9.25 -5.63 2.08
C SER A 288 -9.15 -4.90 0.74
N ALA A 289 -7.97 -4.36 0.38
CA ALA A 289 -7.72 -3.86 -0.98
C ALA A 289 -7.86 -4.99 -2.01
N LEU A 290 -7.27 -6.15 -1.74
CA LEU A 290 -7.38 -7.33 -2.62
C LEU A 290 -8.84 -7.79 -2.72
N LYS A 291 -9.55 -7.94 -1.58
CA LYS A 291 -10.99 -8.29 -1.56
C LYS A 291 -11.85 -7.34 -2.38
N THR A 292 -11.57 -6.05 -2.28
CA THR A 292 -12.27 -5.00 -3.02
C THR A 292 -11.98 -5.12 -4.52
N ALA A 293 -10.73 -5.39 -4.92
CA ALA A 293 -10.39 -5.60 -6.33
C ALA A 293 -11.05 -6.87 -6.89
N VAL A 294 -11.03 -7.98 -6.14
CA VAL A 294 -11.69 -9.25 -6.50
C VAL A 294 -13.20 -9.10 -6.68
N SER A 295 -13.83 -8.16 -5.97
CA SER A 295 -15.28 -7.96 -6.00
C SER A 295 -15.77 -7.08 -7.16
N VAL A 296 -14.88 -6.45 -7.93
CA VAL A 296 -15.24 -5.62 -9.10
C VAL A 296 -15.92 -6.49 -10.16
N LYS A 297 -17.19 -6.20 -10.45
CA LYS A 297 -18.00 -6.94 -11.41
C LYS A 297 -18.83 -6.04 -12.29
#